data_AF-A0A521L7N0-F1
#
_entry.id   AF-A0A521L7N0-F1
#
_cell.length_a   1.000
_cell.length_b   1.000
_cell.length_c   1.000
_cell.angle_alpha   90.00
_cell.angle_beta   90.00
_cell.angle_gamma   90.00
#
_symmetry.space_group_name_H-M   'P 1'
#
loop_
_entity.id
_entity.type
_entity.pdbx_description
1 polymer ?
#
loop_
_entity_poly.entity_id
_entity_poly.type
_entity_poly.pdbx_seq_one_letter_code
_entity_poly.pdbx_strand_id
1 'polypeptide(L)' 'MAKIGSFKKVSGELKGDIVTLGLQAKAVRFVPDSEASGNAPSHRIYVGDAEVGAAWEKRTSDDRPYLSVKLDDP' A
#
# COMPACT_ATOMS: atom_id res chain seq x y z
N MET A 1 -13.31 -6.48 -10.81
CA MET A 1 -12.39 -5.68 -9.98
C MET A 1 -11.40 -5.01 -10.92
N ALA A 2 -11.26 -3.68 -10.90
CA ALA A 2 -10.36 -2.98 -11.80
C ALA A 2 -8.91 -3.07 -11.30
N LYS A 3 -7.97 -3.37 -12.19
CA LYS A 3 -6.54 -3.32 -11.87
C LYS A 3 -6.04 -1.90 -12.08
N ILE A 4 -5.75 -1.20 -10.98
CA ILE A 4 -5.24 0.18 -11.00
C ILE A 4 -3.73 0.25 -10.80
N GLY A 5 -3.01 -0.87 -10.77
CA GLY A 5 -1.59 -0.85 -10.47
C GLY A 5 -0.94 -2.22 -10.51
N SER A 6 0.39 -2.24 -10.45
CA SER A 6 1.19 -3.46 -10.32
C SER A 6 2.33 -3.20 -9.36
N PHE A 7 2.53 -4.13 -8.43
CA PHE A 7 3.58 -4.03 -7.41
C PHE A 7 4.47 -5.26 -7.46
N LYS A 8 5.75 -5.06 -7.12
CA LYS A 8 6.73 -6.12 -6.90
C LYS A 8 7.30 -5.97 -5.51
N LYS A 9 7.57 -7.10 -4.85
CA LYS A 9 8.30 -7.09 -3.59
C LYS A 9 9.79 -6.88 -3.87
N VAL A 10 10.38 -5.86 -3.27
CA VAL A 10 11.80 -5.49 -3.42
C VAL A 10 12.34 -5.17 -2.04
N SER A 11 13.31 -5.97 -1.57
CA SER A 11 13.97 -5.75 -0.27
C SER A 11 13.00 -5.60 0.92
N GLY A 12 11.90 -6.36 0.91
CA GLY A 12 10.90 -6.32 1.99
C GLY A 12 9.76 -5.32 1.77
N GLU A 13 9.93 -4.33 0.89
CA GLU A 13 8.90 -3.36 0.51
C GLU A 13 8.11 -3.81 -0.72
N LEU A 14 6.89 -3.27 -0.91
CA LEU A 14 6.20 -3.36 -2.20
C LEU A 14 6.44 -2.08 -2.99
N LYS A 15 6.93 -2.20 -4.22
CA LYS A 15 7.20 -1.07 -5.12
C LYS A 15 6.43 -1.21 -6.42
N GLY A 16 5.82 -0.13 -6.89
CA GLY A 16 4.97 -0.19 -8.07
C GLY A 16 4.38 1.15 -8.46
N ASP A 17 3.36 1.10 -9.30
CA ASP A 17 2.66 2.28 -9.79
C ASP A 17 1.15 2.13 -9.55
N ILE A 18 0.49 3.26 -9.31
CA ILE A 18 -0.97 3.39 -9.23
C ILE A 18 -1.45 4.33 -10.34
N VAL A 19 -2.41 3.86 -11.12
CA VAL A 19 -3.06 4.57 -12.22
C VAL A 19 -4.57 4.42 -12.04
N THR A 20 -5.20 5.53 -11.68
CA THR A 20 -6.66 5.68 -11.64
C THR A 20 -7.09 6.69 -12.70
N LEU A 21 -8.39 7.01 -12.78
CA LEU A 21 -8.88 8.02 -13.72
C LEU A 21 -8.34 9.44 -13.44
N GLY A 22 -8.06 9.78 -12.17
CA GLY A 22 -7.63 11.13 -11.76
C GLY A 22 -6.20 11.22 -11.20
N LEU A 23 -5.61 10.08 -10.83
CA LEU A 23 -4.29 10.03 -10.19
C LEU A 23 -3.38 9.04 -10.93
N GLN A 24 -2.18 9.50 -11.27
CA GLN A 24 -1.09 8.67 -11.75
C GLN A 24 0.14 8.84 -10.85
N ALA A 25 0.29 7.93 -9.88
CA ALA A 25 1.43 7.90 -8.98
C ALA A 25 2.42 6.82 -9.41
N LYS A 26 3.67 7.23 -9.65
CA LYS A 26 4.77 6.32 -10.01
C LYS A 26 5.67 6.06 -8.81
N ALA A 27 6.33 4.91 -8.82
CA ALA A 27 7.29 4.52 -7.77
C ALA A 27 6.71 4.61 -6.35
N VAL A 28 5.43 4.23 -6.21
CA VAL A 28 4.74 4.06 -4.93
C VAL A 28 5.44 2.96 -4.14
N ARG A 29 5.71 3.20 -2.86
CA ARG A 29 6.38 2.26 -1.95
C ARG A 29 5.52 1.98 -0.74
N PHE A 30 5.33 0.71 -0.43
CA PHE A 30 4.73 0.25 0.83
C PHE A 30 5.88 -0.20 1.73
N VAL A 31 6.10 0.55 2.79
CA VAL A 31 7.18 0.33 3.76
C VAL A 31 6.56 -0.27 5.03
N PRO A 32 7.03 -1.43 5.51
CA PRO A 32 6.56 -1.99 6.78
C PRO A 32 6.75 -0.98 7.92
N ASP A 33 5.71 -0.81 8.74
CA ASP A 33 5.75 0.04 9.92
C ASP A 33 6.23 -0.77 11.12
N SER A 34 7.29 -0.30 11.78
CA SER A 34 7.85 -0.97 12.96
C SER A 34 6.95 -0.86 14.20
N GLU A 35 5.98 0.05 14.19
CA GLU A 35 5.04 0.26 15.30
C GLU A 35 3.68 -0.43 15.07
N ALA A 36 3.61 -1.34 14.08
CA ALA A 36 2.42 -2.10 13.74
C ALA A 36 1.91 -2.92 14.94
N SER A 37 0.96 -2.36 15.69
CA SER A 37 0.34 -2.99 16.85
C SER A 37 -1.14 -2.63 16.96
N GLY A 38 -1.96 -3.62 17.35
CA GLY A 38 -3.41 -3.45 17.44
C GLY A 38 -4.02 -2.96 16.13
N ASN A 39 -4.59 -1.75 16.14
CA ASN A 39 -5.22 -1.12 14.97
C ASN A 39 -4.29 -0.19 14.18
N ALA A 40 -3.02 -0.07 14.58
CA ALA A 40 -2.03 0.70 13.83
C ALA A 40 -1.82 0.08 12.43
N PRO A 41 -1.46 0.89 11.42
CA PRO A 41 -1.15 0.38 10.09
C PRO A 41 0.06 -0.54 10.13
N SER A 42 0.05 -1.57 9.28
CA SER A 42 1.20 -2.46 9.10
C SER A 42 2.20 -1.91 8.10
N HIS A 43 1.75 -1.02 7.20
CA HIS A 43 2.61 -0.37 6.22
C HIS A 43 2.25 1.10 6.06
N ARG A 44 3.28 1.91 5.82
CA ARG A 44 3.19 3.30 5.38
C ARG A 44 3.44 3.38 3.87
N ILE A 45 2.69 4.24 3.19
CA ILE A 45 2.72 4.32 1.72
C ILE A 45 3.35 5.65 1.32
N TYR A 46 4.34 5.60 0.45
CA TYR A 46 5.10 6.76 0.02
C TYR A 46 5.13 6.91 -1.51
N VAL A 47 5.19 8.17 -1.97
CA VAL A 47 5.58 8.55 -3.33
C VAL A 47 6.73 9.54 -3.22
N GLY A 48 7.92 9.14 -3.70
CA GLY A 48 9.15 9.85 -3.34
C GLY A 48 9.33 9.82 -1.82
N ASP A 49 9.42 11.00 -1.20
CA ASP A 49 9.55 11.17 0.25
C ASP A 49 8.21 11.55 0.94
N ALA A 50 7.13 11.76 0.17
CA ALA A 50 5.82 12.11 0.71
C ALA A 50 5.07 10.86 1.17
N GLU A 51 4.57 10.85 2.41
CA GLU A 51 3.61 9.84 2.88
C GLU A 51 2.23 10.16 2.30
N VAL A 52 1.64 9.21 1.59
CA VAL A 52 0.36 9.36 0.85
C VAL A 52 -0.72 8.40 1.34
N GLY A 53 -0.46 7.67 2.42
CA GLY A 53 -1.45 6.79 3.04
C GLY A 53 -0.85 5.63 3.82
N ALA A 54 -1.70 4.65 4.11
CA ALA A 54 -1.38 3.53 4.95
C ALA A 54 -2.07 2.23 4.51
N ALA A 55 -1.55 1.10 4.96
CA ALA A 55 -2.17 -0.20 4.74
C ALA A 55 -2.15 -1.09 5.98
N TRP A 56 -3.11 -2.02 6.01
CA TRP A 56 -3.27 -3.02 7.07
C TRP A 56 -3.29 -4.41 6.47
N GLU A 57 -2.58 -5.34 7.11
CA GLU A 57 -2.66 -6.76 6.77
C GLU A 57 -4.03 -7.31 7.16
N LYS A 58 -4.71 -7.93 6.21
CA LYS A 58 -5.99 -8.60 6.39
C LYS A 58 -5.96 -9.96 5.70
N ARG A 59 -6.94 -10.79 6.05
CA ARG A 59 -7.18 -12.07 5.40
C ARG A 59 -8.61 -12.12 4.88
N THR A 60 -8.80 -12.72 3.71
CA THR A 60 -10.15 -12.97 3.18
C THR A 60 -10.85 -14.05 4.00
N SER A 61 -12.15 -14.26 3.78
CA SER A 61 -12.88 -15.41 4.36
C SER A 61 -12.22 -16.76 4.02
N ASP A 62 -11.63 -16.88 2.83
CA ASP A 62 -10.88 -18.07 2.38
C ASP A 62 -9.38 -18.04 2.78
N ASP A 63 -9.01 -17.27 3.81
CA ASP A 63 -7.66 -17.22 4.40
C ASP A 63 -6.50 -16.67 3.53
N ARG A 64 -6.82 -15.97 2.43
CA ARG A 64 -5.81 -15.35 1.56
C ARG A 64 -5.35 -14.00 2.12
N PRO A 65 -4.03 -13.76 2.27
CA PRO A 65 -3.51 -12.48 2.76
C PRO A 65 -3.67 -11.38 1.72
N TYR A 66 -4.04 -10.18 2.16
CA TYR A 66 -4.06 -8.97 1.35
C TYR A 66 -3.80 -7.73 2.21
N LEU A 67 -3.42 -6.64 1.56
CA LEU A 67 -3.32 -5.34 2.20
C LEU A 67 -4.61 -4.54 1.94
N SER A 68 -5.29 -4.16 3.01
CA SER A 68 -6.36 -3.16 2.98
C SER A 68 -5.70 -1.79 2.94
N VAL A 69 -5.87 -1.05 1.85
CA VAL A 69 -5.17 0.21 1.61
C VAL A 69 -6.10 1.39 1.79
N LYS A 70 -5.62 2.44 2.48
CA LYS A 70 -6.22 3.77 2.50
C LYS A 70 -5.19 4.76 1.94
N LEU A 71 -5.56 5.47 0.89
CA LEU A 71 -4.76 6.55 0.34
C LEU A 71 -5.37 7.87 0.84
N ASP A 72 -4.54 8.72 1.41
CA ASP A 72 -4.95 10.01 2.00
C ASP A 72 -4.55 11.21 1.11
N ASP A 73 -3.99 10.93 -0.08
CA ASP A 73 -3.64 11.93 -1.09
C ASP A 73 -4.87 12.82 -1.44
N PRO A 74 -4.70 14.15 -1.68
CA PRO A 74 -5.80 15.08 -1.97
C PRO A 74 -6.66 14.73 -3.19
#